data_AF-U2KLX1-F1
#
_entry.id   AF-U2KLX1-F1
#
_cell.length_a   1.000
_cell.length_b   1.000
_cell.length_c   1.000
_cell.angle_alpha   90.00
_cell.angle_beta   90.00
_cell.angle_gamma   90.00
#
_symmetry.space_group_name_H-M   'P 1'
#
loop_
_entity.id
_entity.type
_entity.pdbx_description
1 polymer ?
#
loop_
_entity_poly.entity_id
_entity_poly.type
_entity_poly.pdbx_seq_one_letter_code
_entity_poly.pdbx_strand_id
1 'polypeptide(L)'
;MPKIGSAAFWSGWKEVKNDKDPCRALRFVLDQLDLPQDLSGDLTENQALVAKFSLDLAPHDRFWSDLARQVRLVMKGKDFQEKTEFNRQLHQLRYVISSQQAQYVRQHYRKSGRTDQEALFAYLRANHLRPSLWDNARLHNKRQIKDGTFCFPDEQESYNIKVLLQFRTEFIIDGQGNFLNEVDAEKVTANGIINGASFNYGNTTKSHFRLDVYPVGPHDPAFRNQATKGYRSPNRTGRVRLARFWQERRTADFDRSLYNKNGGYAKDGQALISLIKQEKKAFKKALRARK
;
A
#
# COMPACT_ATOMS: atom_id res chain seq x y z
N MET A 1 0.69 6.96 -27.04
CA MET A 1 0.58 5.60 -26.47
C MET A 1 -0.81 5.39 -25.87
N PRO A 2 -1.49 4.27 -26.13
CA PRO A 2 -2.82 4.01 -25.58
C PRO A 2 -2.80 3.99 -24.04
N LYS A 3 -3.85 4.53 -23.41
CA LYS A 3 -3.97 4.46 -21.94
C LYS A 3 -4.07 3.02 -21.47
N ILE A 4 -3.38 2.68 -20.39
CA ILE A 4 -3.44 1.33 -19.80
C ILE A 4 -4.88 1.01 -19.40
N GLY A 5 -5.39 -0.14 -19.84
CA GLY A 5 -6.78 -0.56 -19.63
C GLY A 5 -7.79 -0.04 -20.67
N SER A 6 -7.39 0.81 -21.61
CA SER A 6 -8.24 1.21 -22.74
C SER A 6 -8.43 0.07 -23.75
N ALA A 7 -9.44 0.17 -24.63
CA ALA A 7 -9.68 -0.83 -25.67
C ALA A 7 -8.44 -1.06 -26.58
N ALA A 8 -7.75 0.02 -26.97
CA ALA A 8 -6.53 -0.05 -27.77
C ALA A 8 -5.39 -0.75 -27.03
N PHE A 9 -5.22 -0.48 -25.72
CA PHE A 9 -4.25 -1.18 -24.88
C PHE A 9 -4.56 -2.69 -24.80
N TRP A 10 -5.83 -3.06 -24.65
CA TRP A 10 -6.23 -4.47 -24.54
C TRP A 10 -5.87 -5.31 -25.77
N SER A 11 -5.93 -4.72 -26.97
CA SER A 11 -5.49 -5.41 -28.19
C SER A 11 -4.01 -5.79 -28.11
N GLY A 12 -3.14 -4.84 -27.78
CA GLY A 12 -1.71 -5.11 -27.61
C GLY A 12 -1.41 -6.03 -26.42
N TRP A 13 -2.08 -5.83 -25.29
CA TRP A 13 -1.90 -6.66 -24.09
C TRP A 13 -2.21 -8.15 -24.35
N LYS A 14 -3.27 -8.45 -25.11
CA LYS A 14 -3.64 -9.84 -25.45
C LYS A 14 -2.56 -10.55 -26.27
N GLU A 15 -1.88 -9.82 -27.14
CA GLU A 15 -0.78 -10.35 -27.94
C GLU A 15 0.44 -10.62 -27.05
N VAL A 16 0.94 -9.60 -26.34
CA VAL A 16 2.19 -9.72 -25.59
C VAL A 16 2.09 -10.62 -24.36
N LYS A 17 0.90 -10.75 -23.73
CA LYS A 17 0.75 -11.58 -22.52
C LYS A 17 0.81 -13.09 -22.79
N ASN A 18 0.57 -13.50 -24.03
CA ASN A 18 0.60 -14.89 -24.48
C ASN A 18 1.91 -15.23 -25.20
N ASP A 19 2.81 -14.26 -25.36
CA ASP A 19 4.15 -14.47 -25.85
C ASP A 19 4.91 -15.45 -24.94
N LYS A 20 5.86 -16.18 -25.52
CA LYS A 20 6.76 -17.07 -24.79
C LYS A 20 7.74 -16.31 -23.89
N ASP A 21 7.92 -15.01 -24.09
CA ASP A 21 8.69 -14.12 -23.19
C ASP A 21 7.79 -13.29 -22.26
N PRO A 22 7.64 -13.67 -20.97
CA PRO A 22 6.88 -12.90 -19.99
C PRO A 22 7.46 -11.51 -19.70
N CYS A 23 8.73 -11.24 -19.99
CA CYS A 23 9.34 -9.91 -19.82
C CYS A 23 8.78 -8.91 -20.82
N ARG A 24 8.42 -9.35 -22.03
CA ARG A 24 7.85 -8.49 -23.07
C ARG A 24 6.54 -7.83 -22.62
N ALA A 25 5.68 -8.59 -21.94
CA ALA A 25 4.43 -8.06 -21.40
C ALA A 25 4.67 -6.97 -20.33
N LEU A 26 5.68 -7.17 -19.46
CA LEU A 26 6.00 -6.19 -18.42
C LEU A 26 6.63 -4.92 -19.01
N ARG A 27 7.55 -5.05 -19.95
CA ARG A 27 8.13 -3.90 -20.68
C ARG A 27 7.04 -3.10 -21.40
N PHE A 28 6.13 -3.79 -22.09
CA PHE A 28 4.99 -3.13 -22.75
C PHE A 28 4.21 -2.20 -21.80
N VAL A 29 3.98 -2.62 -20.55
CA VAL A 29 3.29 -1.80 -19.53
C VAL A 29 4.16 -0.63 -19.06
N LEU A 30 5.45 -0.86 -18.79
CA LEU A 30 6.38 0.19 -18.38
C LEU A 30 6.55 1.25 -19.47
N ASP A 31 6.64 0.83 -20.72
CA ASP A 31 6.73 1.71 -21.89
C ASP A 31 5.47 2.58 -22.01
N GLN A 32 4.26 2.02 -21.82
CA GLN A 32 3.02 2.82 -21.87
C GLN A 32 2.99 3.94 -20.82
N LEU A 33 3.63 3.72 -19.68
CA LEU A 33 3.74 4.73 -18.62
C LEU A 33 4.81 5.77 -18.92
N ASP A 34 5.81 5.41 -19.72
CA ASP A 34 7.08 6.12 -19.76
C ASP A 34 7.63 6.26 -18.33
N LEU A 35 7.63 5.14 -17.58
CA LEU A 35 7.91 5.16 -16.15
C LEU A 35 9.37 5.58 -15.94
N PRO A 36 9.66 6.64 -15.16
CA PRO A 36 11.03 7.05 -14.92
C PRO A 36 11.80 5.96 -14.18
N GLN A 37 13.11 5.97 -14.31
CA GLN A 37 13.99 5.07 -13.57
C GLN A 37 13.76 5.18 -12.06
N ASP A 38 13.50 6.39 -11.55
CA ASP A 38 13.17 6.66 -10.16
C ASP A 38 12.02 7.66 -10.09
N LEU A 39 10.97 7.33 -9.35
CA LEU A 39 9.88 8.25 -9.05
C LEU A 39 10.41 9.41 -8.21
N SER A 40 9.97 10.63 -8.51
CA SER A 40 10.31 11.85 -7.77
C SER A 40 9.42 12.06 -6.54
N GLY A 41 8.19 11.55 -6.58
CA GLY A 41 7.14 11.83 -5.60
C GLY A 41 6.46 13.19 -5.78
N ASP A 42 6.86 13.98 -6.79
CA ASP A 42 6.23 15.25 -7.11
C ASP A 42 4.78 15.05 -7.55
N LEU A 43 3.90 15.97 -7.13
CA LEU A 43 2.47 15.87 -7.42
C LEU A 43 2.19 15.90 -8.92
N THR A 44 2.91 16.69 -9.69
CA THR A 44 2.73 16.82 -11.15
C THR A 44 3.12 15.52 -11.85
N GLU A 45 4.24 14.92 -11.46
CA GLU A 45 4.66 13.60 -11.97
C GLU A 45 3.64 12.52 -11.61
N ASN A 46 3.19 12.47 -10.35
CA ASN A 46 2.19 11.51 -9.88
C ASN A 46 0.89 11.61 -10.71
N GLN A 47 0.41 12.85 -10.94
CA GLN A 47 -0.76 13.11 -11.77
C GLN A 47 -0.56 12.68 -13.22
N ALA A 48 0.59 12.99 -13.81
CA ALA A 48 0.92 12.61 -15.18
C ALA A 48 0.95 11.09 -15.36
N LEU A 49 1.56 10.37 -14.42
CA LEU A 49 1.63 8.90 -14.42
C LEU A 49 0.24 8.27 -14.26
N VAL A 50 -0.56 8.74 -13.30
CA VAL A 50 -1.94 8.24 -13.10
C VAL A 50 -2.82 8.53 -14.31
N ALA A 51 -2.63 9.66 -15.00
CA ALA A 51 -3.39 10.02 -16.20
C ALA A 51 -3.14 9.08 -17.39
N LYS A 52 -2.05 8.28 -17.39
CA LYS A 52 -1.76 7.24 -18.40
C LYS A 52 -2.68 6.02 -18.28
N PHE A 53 -3.42 5.87 -17.18
CA PHE A 53 -4.40 4.80 -17.04
C PHE A 53 -5.77 5.24 -17.54
N SER A 54 -6.54 4.29 -18.05
CA SER A 54 -7.93 4.50 -18.40
C SER A 54 -8.74 4.82 -17.14
N LEU A 55 -9.67 5.76 -17.25
CA LEU A 55 -10.60 6.09 -16.17
C LEU A 55 -11.47 4.88 -15.81
N ASP A 56 -11.72 3.97 -16.76
CA ASP A 56 -12.56 2.79 -16.56
C ASP A 56 -11.80 1.57 -16.03
N LEU A 57 -10.48 1.69 -15.79
CA LEU A 57 -9.68 0.58 -15.26
C LEU A 57 -9.88 0.44 -13.75
N ALA A 58 -10.90 -0.31 -13.35
CA ALA A 58 -11.29 -0.51 -11.97
C ALA A 58 -10.24 -1.27 -11.14
N PRO A 59 -10.10 -1.02 -9.83
CA PRO A 59 -9.18 -1.75 -8.95
C PRO A 59 -9.45 -3.25 -8.82
N HIS A 60 -10.64 -3.72 -9.20
CA HIS A 60 -11.02 -5.14 -9.22
C HIS A 60 -10.96 -5.78 -10.62
N ASP A 61 -10.47 -5.05 -11.63
CA ASP A 61 -10.34 -5.57 -12.99
C ASP A 61 -9.36 -6.76 -13.07
N ARG A 62 -9.63 -7.70 -13.99
CA ARG A 62 -8.81 -8.89 -14.21
C ARG A 62 -7.39 -8.56 -14.66
N PHE A 63 -7.17 -7.40 -15.30
CA PHE A 63 -5.86 -6.93 -15.76
C PHE A 63 -4.81 -7.02 -14.64
N TRP A 64 -5.16 -6.59 -13.43
CA TRP A 64 -4.26 -6.60 -12.28
C TRP A 64 -3.81 -8.00 -11.88
N SER A 65 -4.70 -8.99 -12.03
CA SER A 65 -4.36 -10.39 -11.78
C SER A 65 -3.43 -10.96 -12.85
N ASP A 66 -3.64 -10.56 -14.12
CA ASP A 66 -2.80 -10.92 -15.25
C ASP A 66 -1.40 -10.28 -15.13
N LEU A 67 -1.32 -8.99 -14.81
CA LEU A 67 -0.06 -8.29 -14.58
C LEU A 67 0.75 -8.95 -13.45
N ALA A 68 0.13 -9.17 -12.29
CA ALA A 68 0.79 -9.84 -11.17
C ALA A 68 1.26 -11.26 -11.54
N ARG A 69 0.51 -11.97 -12.39
CA ARG A 69 0.93 -13.28 -12.91
C ARG A 69 2.18 -13.17 -13.77
N GLN A 70 2.26 -12.19 -14.67
CA GLN A 70 3.47 -11.98 -15.48
C GLN A 70 4.70 -11.68 -14.61
N VAL A 71 4.56 -10.84 -13.58
CA VAL A 71 5.65 -10.60 -12.61
C VAL A 71 6.08 -11.90 -11.92
N ARG A 72 5.15 -12.75 -11.48
CA ARG A 72 5.49 -14.05 -10.88
C ARG A 72 6.16 -15.02 -11.85
N LEU A 73 5.91 -14.88 -13.16
CA LEU A 73 6.54 -15.69 -14.19
C LEU A 73 7.99 -15.25 -14.43
N VAL A 74 8.24 -13.95 -14.52
CA VAL A 74 9.57 -13.36 -14.72
C VAL A 74 10.43 -13.49 -13.46
N MET A 75 9.92 -13.05 -12.32
CA MET A 75 10.70 -12.90 -11.09
C MET A 75 10.73 -14.20 -10.27
N LYS A 76 11.76 -15.02 -10.49
CA LYS A 76 12.05 -16.22 -9.69
C LYS A 76 13.07 -15.88 -8.61
N GLY A 77 13.36 -16.88 -7.76
CA GLY A 77 14.44 -16.82 -6.76
C GLY A 77 14.63 -15.48 -6.07
N LYS A 78 15.77 -14.85 -6.34
CA LYS A 78 16.18 -13.53 -5.85
C LYS A 78 16.25 -12.48 -6.98
N ASP A 79 15.76 -12.82 -8.18
CA ASP A 79 15.92 -12.04 -9.40
C ASP A 79 15.43 -10.60 -9.21
N PHE A 80 14.31 -10.43 -8.49
CA PHE A 80 13.74 -9.11 -8.26
C PHE A 80 14.57 -8.21 -7.32
N GLN A 81 15.59 -8.75 -6.66
CA GLN A 81 16.49 -7.99 -5.78
C GLN A 81 17.74 -7.49 -6.53
N GLU A 82 17.97 -7.98 -7.75
CA GLU A 82 19.03 -7.49 -8.62
C GLU A 82 18.78 -6.03 -8.98
N LYS A 83 19.83 -5.20 -8.86
CA LYS A 83 19.77 -3.75 -9.04
C LYS A 83 19.79 -3.36 -10.53
N THR A 84 18.75 -3.75 -11.25
CA THR A 84 18.52 -3.33 -12.64
C THR A 84 17.46 -2.23 -12.69
N GLU A 85 17.51 -1.40 -13.73
CA GLU A 85 16.48 -0.38 -13.99
C GLU A 85 15.09 -1.00 -14.13
N PHE A 86 14.97 -2.09 -14.89
CA PHE A 86 13.72 -2.82 -15.07
C PHE A 86 13.10 -3.29 -13.74
N ASN A 87 13.91 -3.86 -12.84
CA ASN A 87 13.43 -4.30 -11.53
C ASN A 87 13.03 -3.11 -10.66
N ARG A 88 13.79 -2.01 -10.72
CA ARG A 88 13.46 -0.78 -9.99
C ARG A 88 12.12 -0.22 -10.44
N GLN A 89 11.94 -0.03 -11.73
CA GLN A 89 10.69 0.41 -12.35
C GLN A 89 9.53 -0.52 -12.00
N LEU A 90 9.71 -1.84 -12.09
CA LEU A 90 8.65 -2.80 -11.79
C LEU A 90 8.23 -2.80 -10.30
N HIS A 91 9.18 -2.59 -9.38
CA HIS A 91 8.86 -2.38 -7.96
C HIS A 91 8.11 -1.06 -7.76
N GLN A 92 8.60 0.03 -8.33
CA GLN A 92 8.02 1.36 -8.16
C GLN A 92 6.65 1.51 -8.83
N LEU A 93 6.38 0.75 -9.90
CA LEU A 93 5.07 0.63 -10.53
C LEU A 93 3.97 0.28 -9.50
N ARG A 94 4.29 -0.46 -8.44
CA ARG A 94 3.33 -0.84 -7.40
C ARG A 94 2.72 0.38 -6.71
N TYR A 95 3.50 1.46 -6.54
CA TYR A 95 3.04 2.71 -5.95
C TYR A 95 2.12 3.48 -6.89
N VAL A 96 2.49 3.54 -8.18
CA VAL A 96 1.67 4.18 -9.22
C VAL A 96 0.33 3.46 -9.39
N ILE A 97 0.33 2.12 -9.38
CA ILE A 97 -0.91 1.34 -9.42
C ILE A 97 -1.79 1.65 -8.21
N SER A 98 -1.23 1.67 -7.00
CA SER A 98 -2.01 1.99 -5.80
C SER A 98 -2.58 3.41 -5.84
N SER A 99 -1.83 4.38 -6.36
CA SER A 99 -2.29 5.76 -6.57
C SER A 99 -3.44 5.82 -7.59
N GLN A 100 -3.28 5.12 -8.73
CA GLN A 100 -4.34 5.00 -9.74
C GLN A 100 -5.61 4.37 -9.16
N GLN A 101 -5.48 3.35 -8.32
CA GLN A 101 -6.63 2.66 -7.73
C GLN A 101 -7.36 3.54 -6.72
N ALA A 102 -6.64 4.32 -5.91
CA ALA A 102 -7.22 5.35 -5.05
C ALA A 102 -7.95 6.41 -5.91
N GLN A 103 -7.31 6.87 -6.98
CA GLN A 103 -7.87 7.89 -7.86
C GLN A 103 -9.13 7.42 -8.60
N TYR A 104 -9.17 6.17 -9.05
CA TYR A 104 -10.38 5.56 -9.60
C TYR A 104 -11.54 5.64 -8.59
N VAL A 105 -11.30 5.26 -7.33
CA VAL A 105 -12.34 5.30 -6.31
C VAL A 105 -12.81 6.74 -6.07
N ARG A 106 -11.88 7.70 -6.02
CA ARG A 106 -12.20 9.12 -5.87
C ARG A 106 -13.07 9.64 -7.02
N GLN A 107 -12.66 9.41 -8.26
CA GLN A 107 -13.34 9.93 -9.45
C GLN A 107 -14.75 9.35 -9.64
N HIS A 108 -14.92 8.05 -9.36
CA HIS A 108 -16.19 7.36 -9.63
C HIS A 108 -17.16 7.35 -8.45
N TYR A 109 -16.67 7.49 -7.21
CA TYR A 109 -17.49 7.25 -6.01
C TYR A 109 -17.45 8.37 -4.96
N ARG A 110 -16.48 9.29 -5.01
CA ARG A 110 -16.41 10.39 -4.04
C ARG A 110 -17.37 11.51 -4.45
N LYS A 111 -18.34 11.78 -3.60
CA LYS A 111 -19.25 12.94 -3.73
C LYS A 111 -18.64 14.15 -3.02
N SER A 112 -19.06 15.35 -3.40
CA SER A 112 -18.63 16.58 -2.74
C SER A 112 -18.81 16.49 -1.21
N GLY A 113 -17.78 16.91 -0.46
CA GLY A 113 -17.75 16.89 1.01
C GLY A 113 -17.60 15.51 1.65
N ARG A 114 -17.43 14.42 0.87
CA ARG A 114 -17.20 13.06 1.41
C ARG A 114 -15.73 12.70 1.47
N THR A 115 -15.38 11.86 2.45
CA THR A 115 -14.01 11.35 2.61
C THR A 115 -13.71 10.22 1.61
N ASP A 116 -12.41 9.92 1.43
CA ASP A 116 -11.97 8.79 0.62
C ASP A 116 -12.51 7.45 1.16
N GLN A 117 -12.61 7.30 2.49
CA GLN A 117 -13.22 6.14 3.12
C GLN A 117 -14.70 5.98 2.73
N GLU A 118 -15.47 7.07 2.68
CA GLU A 118 -16.87 7.01 2.24
C GLU A 118 -16.99 6.65 0.75
N ALA A 119 -16.08 7.16 -0.09
CA ALA A 119 -15.97 6.77 -1.49
C ALA A 119 -15.63 5.28 -1.62
N LEU A 120 -14.69 4.78 -0.81
CA LEU A 120 -14.34 3.37 -0.75
C LEU A 120 -15.53 2.49 -0.35
N PHE A 121 -16.33 2.92 0.63
CA PHE A 121 -17.55 2.19 0.98
C PHE A 121 -18.53 2.10 -0.18
N ALA A 122 -18.75 3.21 -0.91
CA ALA A 122 -19.62 3.21 -2.08
C ALA A 122 -19.09 2.28 -3.17
N TYR A 123 -17.78 2.33 -3.47
CA TYR A 123 -17.12 1.41 -4.40
C TYR A 123 -17.28 -0.06 -4.00
N LEU A 124 -16.96 -0.41 -2.75
CA LEU A 124 -17.04 -1.78 -2.27
C LEU A 124 -18.47 -2.33 -2.32
N ARG A 125 -19.47 -1.51 -1.99
CA ARG A 125 -20.88 -1.90 -2.03
C ARG A 125 -21.39 -2.08 -3.45
N ALA A 126 -21.15 -1.10 -4.32
CA ALA A 126 -21.60 -1.12 -5.71
C ALA A 126 -21.07 -2.33 -6.49
N ASN A 127 -19.87 -2.81 -6.13
CA ASN A 127 -19.21 -3.94 -6.79
C ASN A 127 -19.27 -5.24 -5.97
N HIS A 128 -20.06 -5.29 -4.89
CA HIS A 128 -20.20 -6.46 -4.01
C HIS A 128 -18.87 -7.04 -3.49
N LEU A 129 -17.88 -6.18 -3.27
CA LEU A 129 -16.53 -6.58 -2.86
C LEU A 129 -16.43 -6.75 -1.34
N ARG A 130 -15.79 -7.84 -0.92
CA ARG A 130 -15.57 -8.15 0.50
C ARG A 130 -14.08 -7.99 0.84
N PRO A 131 -13.68 -6.89 1.50
CA PRO A 131 -12.28 -6.69 1.86
C PRO A 131 -11.84 -7.53 3.07
N SER A 132 -10.57 -7.89 3.08
CA SER A 132 -9.88 -8.40 4.27
C SER A 132 -9.32 -7.25 5.09
N LEU A 133 -9.49 -7.35 6.41
CA LEU A 133 -8.95 -6.43 7.43
C LEU A 133 -8.11 -7.19 8.47
N TRP A 134 -7.63 -8.39 8.15
CA TRP A 134 -6.98 -9.27 9.13
C TRP A 134 -5.59 -8.77 9.54
N ASP A 135 -4.80 -8.25 8.61
CA ASP A 135 -3.47 -7.70 8.87
C ASP A 135 -3.57 -6.45 9.75
N ASN A 136 -2.84 -6.42 10.87
CA ASN A 136 -2.85 -5.32 11.83
C ASN A 136 -2.20 -4.01 11.35
N ALA A 137 -1.87 -3.88 10.06
CA ALA A 137 -1.39 -2.64 9.45
C ALA A 137 -0.18 -2.01 10.17
N ARG A 138 0.57 -2.81 10.95
CA ARG A 138 1.71 -2.37 11.76
C ARG A 138 2.73 -1.63 10.92
N LEU A 139 2.99 -2.10 9.70
CA LEU A 139 3.97 -1.49 8.79
C LEU A 139 3.51 -0.12 8.25
N HIS A 140 2.23 0.20 8.37
CA HIS A 140 1.64 1.47 7.95
C HIS A 140 1.36 2.39 9.15
N ASN A 141 1.95 2.14 10.31
CA ASN A 141 1.80 2.99 11.50
C ASN A 141 3.18 3.42 12.01
N LYS A 142 4.06 3.85 11.10
CA LYS A 142 5.41 4.28 11.46
C LYS A 142 5.38 5.61 12.20
N ARG A 143 6.25 5.76 13.20
CA ARG A 143 6.49 7.02 13.93
C ARG A 143 7.97 7.37 13.89
N GLN A 144 8.27 8.66 13.91
CA GLN A 144 9.63 9.15 14.10
C GLN A 144 9.92 9.25 15.58
N ILE A 145 11.16 8.97 15.99
CA ILE A 145 11.61 9.21 17.36
C ILE A 145 12.45 10.49 17.34
N LYS A 146 11.95 11.57 17.95
CA LYS A 146 12.66 12.85 18.15
C LYS A 146 12.80 13.08 19.65
N ASP A 147 14.03 13.16 20.15
CA ASP A 147 14.32 13.41 21.57
C ASP A 147 13.54 12.51 22.54
N GLY A 148 13.44 11.22 22.21
CA GLY A 148 12.69 10.22 22.99
C GLY A 148 11.17 10.24 22.78
N THR A 149 10.64 11.22 22.06
CA THR A 149 9.20 11.38 21.75
C THR A 149 8.85 10.72 20.42
N PHE A 150 7.71 10.03 20.38
CA PHE A 150 7.22 9.37 19.17
C PHE A 150 6.25 10.29 18.42
N CYS A 151 6.74 10.87 17.33
CA CYS A 151 5.99 11.80 16.50
C CYS A 151 5.31 11.07 15.34
N PHE A 152 4.06 11.45 15.06
CA PHE A 152 3.36 11.01 13.86
C PHE A 152 3.94 11.71 12.62
N PRO A 153 3.89 11.07 11.44
CA PRO A 153 4.01 11.80 10.18
C PRO A 153 2.98 12.94 10.12
N ASP A 154 3.36 14.07 9.52
CA ASP A 154 2.55 15.29 9.45
C ASP A 154 2.12 15.86 10.82
N GLU A 155 2.73 15.38 11.91
CA GLU A 155 2.37 15.75 13.30
C GLU A 155 0.89 15.49 13.64
N GLN A 156 0.22 14.66 12.85
CA GLN A 156 -1.20 14.35 12.97
C GLN A 156 -1.39 12.95 13.54
N GLU A 157 -2.08 12.87 14.69
CA GLU A 157 -2.43 11.59 15.30
C GLU A 157 -3.30 10.76 14.34
N SER A 158 -2.83 9.55 14.02
CA SER A 158 -3.53 8.64 13.11
C SER A 158 -3.23 7.17 13.41
N TYR A 159 -4.26 6.33 13.27
CA TYR A 159 -4.20 4.88 13.45
C TYR A 159 -4.60 4.16 12.18
N ASN A 160 -3.63 4.05 11.26
CA ASN A 160 -3.91 3.64 9.90
C ASN A 160 -4.39 2.17 9.84
N ILE A 161 -5.37 1.90 8.98
CA ILE A 161 -5.87 0.54 8.71
C ILE A 161 -5.57 0.12 7.28
N LYS A 162 -5.40 -1.19 7.08
CA LYS A 162 -5.21 -1.81 5.77
C LYS A 162 -6.48 -2.51 5.32
N VAL A 163 -6.98 -2.12 4.14
CA VAL A 163 -8.11 -2.72 3.43
C VAL A 163 -7.57 -3.47 2.21
N LEU A 164 -7.63 -4.80 2.24
CA LEU A 164 -7.04 -5.65 1.20
C LEU A 164 -8.12 -6.33 0.36
N LEU A 165 -8.02 -6.21 -0.97
CA LEU A 165 -8.87 -6.88 -1.94
C LEU A 165 -8.07 -7.91 -2.73
N GLN A 166 -8.58 -9.15 -2.77
CA GLN A 166 -8.06 -10.24 -3.59
C GLN A 166 -6.54 -10.49 -3.45
N PHE A 167 -5.99 -10.22 -2.27
CA PHE A 167 -4.55 -10.32 -1.97
C PHE A 167 -3.64 -9.39 -2.81
N ARG A 168 -4.21 -8.44 -3.56
CA ARG A 168 -3.47 -7.61 -4.53
C ARG A 168 -3.63 -6.12 -4.28
N THR A 169 -4.86 -5.64 -4.39
CA THR A 169 -5.21 -4.23 -4.25
C THR A 169 -5.28 -3.88 -2.78
N GLU A 170 -4.46 -2.92 -2.38
CA GLU A 170 -4.35 -2.46 -1.00
C GLU A 170 -4.76 -0.99 -0.94
N PHE A 171 -5.65 -0.67 0.00
CA PHE A 171 -5.89 0.70 0.42
C PHE A 171 -5.45 0.85 1.87
N ILE A 172 -4.67 1.89 2.15
CA ILE A 172 -4.36 2.32 3.50
C ILE A 172 -5.21 3.55 3.79
N ILE A 173 -5.93 3.52 4.90
CA ILE A 173 -6.83 4.59 5.33
C ILE A 173 -6.30 5.16 6.64
N ASP A 174 -6.14 6.47 6.72
CA ASP A 174 -5.76 7.18 7.94
C ASP A 174 -6.95 7.37 8.91
N GLY A 175 -6.68 7.89 10.11
CA GLY A 175 -7.71 8.14 11.13
C GLY A 175 -8.73 9.22 10.73
N GLN A 176 -8.49 9.97 9.66
CA GLN A 176 -9.40 10.98 9.11
C GLN A 176 -10.19 10.45 7.91
N GLY A 177 -9.91 9.23 7.46
CA GLY A 177 -10.59 8.60 6.34
C GLY A 177 -10.02 8.95 4.97
N ASN A 178 -8.78 9.43 4.88
CA ASN A 178 -8.08 9.68 3.62
C ASN A 178 -7.31 8.44 3.14
N PHE A 179 -7.16 8.28 1.83
CA PHE A 179 -6.20 7.32 1.29
C PHE A 179 -4.76 7.79 1.57
N LEU A 180 -3.89 6.82 1.84
CA LEU A 180 -2.45 7.03 1.93
C LEU A 180 -1.75 6.31 0.79
N ASN A 181 -1.04 7.07 -0.04
CA ASN A 181 -0.27 6.55 -1.16
C ASN A 181 1.11 7.22 -1.20
N GLU A 182 2.13 6.45 -1.56
CA GLU A 182 3.50 6.95 -1.70
C GLU A 182 3.64 8.03 -2.78
N VAL A 183 2.81 7.93 -3.82
CA VAL A 183 2.76 8.82 -4.99
C VAL A 183 1.32 9.25 -5.29
N ASP A 184 0.63 9.79 -4.28
CA ASP A 184 -0.77 10.24 -4.41
C ASP A 184 -0.93 11.33 -5.50
N ALA A 185 -1.98 11.22 -6.29
CA ALA A 185 -2.27 12.11 -7.43
C ALA A 185 -3.11 13.35 -7.07
N GLU A 186 -3.60 13.48 -5.84
CA GLU A 186 -4.32 14.66 -5.35
C GLU A 186 -3.55 15.44 -4.28
N LYS A 187 -2.86 14.74 -3.36
CA LYS A 187 -2.16 15.39 -2.26
C LYS A 187 -0.95 14.60 -1.78
N VAL A 188 0.22 15.24 -1.77
CA VAL A 188 1.45 14.69 -1.18
C VAL A 188 1.49 15.01 0.31
N THR A 189 1.62 13.99 1.16
CA THR A 189 1.75 14.11 2.62
C THR A 189 2.86 13.20 3.15
N ALA A 190 3.44 13.51 4.31
CA ALA A 190 4.45 12.64 4.90
C ALA A 190 3.85 11.29 5.29
N ASN A 191 2.62 11.26 5.82
CA ASN A 191 1.92 10.03 6.16
C ASN A 191 1.68 9.15 4.91
N GLY A 192 1.32 9.76 3.78
CA GLY A 192 1.19 9.07 2.49
C GLY A 192 2.51 8.43 2.04
N ILE A 193 3.60 9.20 2.03
CA ILE A 193 4.92 8.70 1.63
C ILE A 193 5.44 7.58 2.55
N ILE A 194 5.23 7.72 3.86
CA ILE A 194 5.84 6.84 4.86
C ILE A 194 5.01 5.57 5.10
N ASN A 195 3.69 5.69 5.07
CA ASN A 195 2.75 4.64 5.44
C ASN A 195 1.84 4.19 4.28
N GLY A 196 2.08 4.67 3.06
CA GLY A 196 1.23 4.44 1.90
C GLY A 196 1.00 2.99 1.51
N ALA A 197 0.00 2.82 0.64
CA ALA A 197 -0.41 1.55 0.07
C ALA A 197 0.45 1.18 -1.15
N SER A 198 0.77 -0.11 -1.25
CA SER A 198 1.47 -0.65 -2.41
C SER A 198 0.77 -1.89 -2.95
N PHE A 199 0.61 -1.97 -4.27
CA PHE A 199 -0.01 -3.11 -4.94
C PHE A 199 0.81 -4.39 -4.73
N ASN A 200 0.18 -5.54 -4.53
CA ASN A 200 0.90 -6.81 -4.35
C ASN A 200 0.94 -7.64 -5.64
N TYR A 201 2.13 -8.07 -6.05
CA TYR A 201 2.34 -9.09 -7.08
C TYR A 201 2.25 -10.51 -6.51
N GLY A 202 2.56 -10.69 -5.23
CA GLY A 202 2.41 -11.97 -4.54
C GLY A 202 0.95 -12.41 -4.44
N ASN A 203 0.72 -13.72 -4.35
CA ASN A 203 -0.59 -14.32 -4.09
C ASN A 203 -0.57 -15.37 -2.97
N THR A 204 0.58 -15.53 -2.32
CA THR A 204 0.82 -16.38 -1.16
C THR A 204 1.77 -15.65 -0.22
N THR A 205 1.85 -16.05 1.04
CA THR A 205 2.82 -15.44 1.98
C THR A 205 4.25 -15.49 1.44
N LYS A 206 4.70 -16.64 0.92
CA LYS A 206 6.06 -16.78 0.36
C LYS A 206 6.32 -15.85 -0.82
N SER A 207 5.38 -15.78 -1.77
CA SER A 207 5.53 -14.91 -2.94
C SER A 207 5.40 -13.42 -2.58
N HIS A 208 4.58 -13.06 -1.60
CA HIS A 208 4.45 -11.70 -1.08
C HIS A 208 5.78 -11.20 -0.53
N PHE A 209 6.45 -11.97 0.33
CA PHE A 209 7.77 -11.57 0.83
C PHE A 209 8.77 -11.38 -0.31
N ARG A 210 8.81 -12.34 -1.25
CA ARG A 210 9.75 -12.29 -2.37
C ARG A 210 9.53 -11.11 -3.32
N LEU A 211 8.28 -10.78 -3.64
CA LEU A 211 7.95 -9.84 -4.72
C LEU A 211 7.52 -8.46 -4.24
N ASP A 212 7.09 -8.34 -2.99
CA ASP A 212 6.46 -7.12 -2.48
C ASP A 212 7.25 -6.52 -1.29
N VAL A 213 8.01 -7.35 -0.55
CA VAL A 213 8.74 -6.94 0.67
C VAL A 213 10.24 -6.84 0.43
N TYR A 214 10.89 -7.89 -0.08
CA TYR A 214 12.34 -7.90 -0.29
C TYR A 214 12.84 -6.87 -1.33
N PRO A 215 12.08 -6.55 -2.41
CA PRO A 215 12.47 -5.52 -3.36
C PRO A 215 12.51 -4.09 -2.79
N VAL A 216 11.86 -3.83 -1.65
CA VAL A 216 11.84 -2.50 -1.00
C VAL A 216 13.25 -1.95 -0.77
N GLY A 217 14.15 -2.75 -0.20
CA GLY A 217 15.52 -2.32 0.09
C GLY A 217 16.33 -1.87 -1.14
N PRO A 218 16.41 -2.68 -2.21
CA PRO A 218 17.18 -2.29 -3.40
C PRO A 218 16.49 -1.27 -4.32
N HIS A 219 15.16 -1.16 -4.30
CA HIS A 219 14.40 -0.51 -5.38
C HIS A 219 13.48 0.63 -4.96
N ASP A 220 13.34 0.92 -3.66
CA ASP A 220 12.58 2.09 -3.22
C ASP A 220 13.14 3.39 -3.83
N PRO A 221 12.26 4.33 -4.19
CA PRO A 221 12.69 5.60 -4.78
C PRO A 221 13.42 6.48 -3.76
N ALA A 222 14.32 7.32 -4.25
CA ALA A 222 15.17 8.15 -3.41
C ALA A 222 14.37 9.08 -2.47
N PHE A 223 13.31 9.71 -2.97
CA PHE A 223 12.47 10.61 -2.16
C PHE A 223 11.85 9.89 -0.95
N ARG A 224 11.40 8.64 -1.15
CA ARG A 224 10.80 7.84 -0.07
C ARG A 224 11.85 7.38 0.93
N ASN A 225 13.02 6.96 0.47
CA ASN A 225 14.14 6.61 1.34
C ASN A 225 14.53 7.79 2.23
N GLN A 226 14.53 9.00 1.68
CA GLN A 226 14.78 10.23 2.43
C GLN A 226 13.67 10.52 3.44
N ALA A 227 12.40 10.49 3.01
CA ALA A 227 11.24 10.79 3.87
C ALA A 227 11.06 9.78 5.02
N THR A 228 11.43 8.52 4.81
CA THR A 228 11.30 7.46 5.83
C THR A 228 12.47 7.42 6.81
N LYS A 229 13.51 8.24 6.62
CA LYS A 229 14.65 8.32 7.53
C LYS A 229 14.20 8.72 8.93
N GLY A 230 14.63 7.94 9.93
CA GLY A 230 14.24 8.15 11.34
C GLY A 230 12.86 7.61 11.72
N TYR A 231 12.00 7.27 10.76
CA TYR A 231 10.74 6.58 11.03
C TYR A 231 10.99 5.11 11.32
N ARG A 232 10.21 4.55 12.25
CA ARG A 232 10.28 3.15 12.64
C ARG A 232 8.87 2.57 12.60
N SER A 233 8.75 1.30 12.21
CA SER A 233 7.53 0.55 12.44
C SER A 233 7.53 0.00 13.87
N PRO A 234 6.36 -0.10 14.53
CA PRO A 234 6.25 -0.79 15.80
C PRO A 234 6.72 -2.23 15.65
N ASN A 235 7.47 -2.78 16.59
CA ASN A 235 7.91 -4.18 16.53
C ASN A 235 6.82 -5.12 17.09
N ARG A 236 7.09 -6.43 17.00
CA ARG A 236 6.20 -7.48 17.54
C ARG A 236 6.67 -8.02 18.90
N THR A 237 7.65 -7.37 19.54
CA THR A 237 8.18 -7.79 20.85
C THR A 237 7.02 -7.80 21.84
N GLY A 238 6.69 -8.96 22.40
CA GLY A 238 5.54 -9.13 23.28
C GLY A 238 5.95 -9.79 24.59
N ARG A 239 4.98 -9.91 25.51
CA ARG A 239 5.09 -10.80 26.68
C ARG A 239 5.50 -12.19 26.21
N VAL A 240 6.56 -12.75 26.79
CA VAL A 240 6.92 -14.15 26.57
C VAL A 240 6.09 -14.99 27.53
N ARG A 241 5.44 -16.03 27.02
CA ARG A 241 4.75 -16.99 27.88
C ARG A 241 5.81 -17.89 28.53
N LEU A 242 6.07 -17.70 29.81
CA LEU A 242 6.85 -18.63 30.63
C LEU A 242 5.84 -19.47 31.43
N ALA A 243 5.62 -20.70 30.97
CA ALA A 243 4.67 -21.66 31.56
C ALA A 243 3.21 -21.13 31.64
N ARG A 244 2.61 -21.15 32.84
CA ARG A 244 1.20 -20.75 33.10
C ARG A 244 0.99 -19.24 33.27
N PHE A 245 2.05 -18.44 33.27
CA PHE A 245 1.98 -17.01 33.53
C PHE A 245 2.49 -16.18 32.34
N TRP A 246 1.88 -15.02 32.13
CA TRP A 246 2.35 -14.03 31.16
C TRP A 246 3.35 -13.11 31.86
N GLN A 247 4.65 -13.27 31.59
CA GLN A 247 5.66 -12.32 32.04
C GLN A 247 6.03 -11.34 30.92
N GLU A 248 6.03 -10.04 31.24
CA GLU A 248 6.58 -9.01 30.37
C GLU A 248 8.10 -9.13 30.35
N ARG A 249 8.67 -9.52 29.20
CA ARG A 249 10.07 -9.18 28.92
C ARG A 249 10.10 -7.69 28.57
N ARG A 250 10.35 -6.85 29.57
CA ARG A 250 10.70 -5.44 29.35
C ARG A 250 12.14 -5.37 28.83
N THR A 251 12.31 -5.63 27.54
CA THR A 251 13.55 -5.24 26.85
C THR A 251 13.44 -3.77 26.44
N ALA A 252 14.56 -3.10 26.15
CA ALA A 252 14.54 -1.75 25.57
C ALA A 252 13.70 -1.66 24.27
N ASP A 253 13.52 -2.79 23.57
CA ASP A 253 12.67 -2.88 22.39
C ASP A 253 11.17 -2.94 22.71
N PHE A 254 10.76 -3.29 23.94
CA PHE A 254 9.36 -3.41 24.31
C PHE A 254 8.63 -2.05 24.31
N ASP A 255 9.33 -0.95 24.53
CA ASP A 255 8.77 0.41 24.41
C ASP A 255 8.33 0.73 22.98
N ARG A 256 8.89 0.03 21.99
CA ARG A 256 8.54 0.17 20.57
C ARG A 256 7.51 -0.88 20.11
N SER A 257 6.93 -1.63 21.04
CA SER A 257 6.04 -2.73 20.72
C SER A 257 4.65 -2.28 20.31
N LEU A 258 4.10 -2.96 19.31
CA LEU A 258 2.69 -2.92 18.93
C LEU A 258 1.73 -3.28 20.09
N TYR A 259 2.21 -4.03 21.08
CA TYR A 259 1.44 -4.58 22.20
C TYR A 259 1.66 -3.86 23.53
N ASN A 260 2.61 -2.93 23.62
CA ASN A 260 2.90 -2.22 24.86
C ASN A 260 1.92 -1.04 25.02
N LYS A 261 1.12 -1.08 26.09
CA LYS A 261 0.11 -0.06 26.42
C LYS A 261 0.70 1.22 27.06
N ASN A 262 1.97 1.17 27.43
CA ASN A 262 2.74 2.29 28.00
C ASN A 262 3.94 2.65 27.10
N GLY A 263 4.03 2.05 25.90
CA GLY A 263 5.13 2.28 24.96
C GLY A 263 4.91 3.50 24.08
N GLY A 264 5.90 3.86 23.28
CA GLY A 264 5.88 5.03 22.40
C GLY A 264 4.83 5.00 21.30
N TYR A 265 4.23 3.83 21.02
CA TYR A 265 3.12 3.68 20.07
C TYR A 265 1.73 3.73 20.74
N ALA A 266 1.67 3.75 22.07
CA ALA A 266 0.42 3.75 22.82
C ALA A 266 -0.25 5.14 22.83
N LYS A 267 -1.51 5.15 23.27
CA LYS A 267 -2.30 6.35 23.56
C LYS A 267 -3.26 6.05 24.70
N ASP A 268 -3.31 6.91 25.70
CA ASP A 268 -4.26 6.84 26.83
C ASP A 268 -4.39 5.44 27.45
N GLY A 269 -3.24 4.77 27.69
CA GLY A 269 -3.18 3.43 28.25
C GLY A 269 -3.63 2.30 27.31
N GLN A 270 -3.79 2.58 26.01
CA GLN A 270 -4.14 1.61 24.98
C GLN A 270 -2.94 1.34 24.07
N ALA A 271 -2.62 0.06 23.88
CA ALA A 271 -1.61 -0.36 22.91
C ALA A 271 -2.08 -0.09 21.47
N LEU A 272 -1.16 0.15 20.55
CA LEU A 272 -1.45 0.43 19.14
C LEU A 272 -2.33 -0.65 18.48
N ILE A 273 -2.12 -1.93 18.80
CA ILE A 273 -2.99 -3.00 18.27
C ILE A 273 -4.47 -2.80 18.64
N SER A 274 -4.75 -2.25 19.81
CA SER A 274 -6.13 -2.01 20.27
C SER A 274 -6.74 -0.83 19.51
N LEU A 275 -5.98 0.24 19.31
CA LEU A 275 -6.39 1.41 18.54
C LEU A 275 -6.72 1.02 17.08
N ILE A 276 -5.82 0.28 16.42
CA ILE A 276 -6.07 -0.24 15.06
C ILE A 276 -7.30 -1.18 15.01
N LYS A 277 -7.52 -2.00 16.05
CA LYS A 277 -8.71 -2.86 16.13
C LYS A 277 -10.00 -2.05 16.26
N GLN A 278 -9.98 -0.93 16.97
CA GLN A 278 -11.12 -0.02 17.09
C GLN A 278 -11.44 0.62 15.74
N GLU A 279 -10.44 1.14 15.03
CA GLU A 279 -10.63 1.70 13.68
C GLU A 279 -11.22 0.67 12.71
N LYS A 280 -10.71 -0.56 12.71
CA LYS A 280 -11.28 -1.65 11.90
C LYS A 280 -12.72 -2.00 12.28
N LYS A 281 -13.07 -1.94 13.57
CA LYS A 281 -14.44 -2.20 14.03
C LYS A 281 -15.37 -1.09 13.57
N ALA A 282 -14.93 0.17 13.68
CA ALA A 282 -15.65 1.34 13.17
C ALA A 282 -15.84 1.24 11.65
N PHE A 283 -14.78 0.96 10.88
CA PHE A 283 -14.83 0.74 9.44
C PHE A 283 -15.85 -0.36 9.06
N LYS A 284 -15.79 -1.53 9.71
CA LYS A 284 -16.73 -2.63 9.44
C LYS A 284 -18.18 -2.25 9.75
N LYS A 285 -18.41 -1.55 10.86
CA LYS A 285 -19.75 -1.08 11.25
C LYS A 285 -20.28 -0.09 10.20
N ALA A 286 -19.47 0.89 9.82
CA ALA A 286 -19.82 1.88 8.81
C ALA A 286 -20.08 1.24 7.44
N LEU A 287 -19.22 0.31 6.98
CA LEU A 287 -19.41 -0.41 5.72
C LEU A 287 -20.73 -1.20 5.66
N ARG A 288 -21.18 -1.76 6.80
CA ARG A 288 -22.45 -2.52 6.88
C ARG A 288 -23.69 -1.62 7.03
N ALA A 289 -23.53 -0.43 7.61
CA ALA A 289 -24.64 0.51 7.75
C ALA A 289 -25.08 0.98 6.36
N ARG A 290 -26.22 0.46 5.89
CA ARG A 290 -26.87 0.95 4.66
C ARG A 290 -27.29 2.40 4.95
N LYS A 291 -26.67 3.37 4.27
CA LYS A 291 -27.23 4.71 4.09
C LYS A 291 -28.08 4.66 2.84
#